data_AF-A0A6C0K645-F1
#
_entry.id   AF-A0A6C0K645-F1
#
_cell.length_a   1.000
_cell.length_b   1.000
_cell.length_c   1.000
_cell.angle_alpha   90.00
_cell.angle_beta   90.00
_cell.angle_gamma   90.00
#
_symmetry.space_group_name_H-M   'P 1'
#
loop_
_entity.id
_entity.type
_entity.pdbx_description
1 polymer ?
#
loop_
_entity_poly.entity_id
_entity_poly.type
_entity_poly.pdbx_seq_one_letter_code
_entity_poly.pdbx_strand_id
1 'polypeptide(L)'
;MKDAGKNMSMYVCRLNCLLMNEKRYLIALVHRDDHVEMGSKQPLSSFRWISFMARTLQEESYQSLPIHHYTIKRDDKYQIPLRISSRNQEVSVYDCDRGVFSVSLLHNKNQEYEYPNEGNLVSALETFQTVLQWK
;
A
#
# COMPACT_ATOMS: atom_id res chain seq x y z
N MET A 1 0.70 -18.17 3.44
CA MET A 1 0.50 -17.99 4.89
C MET A 1 -0.96 -17.57 5.09
N LYS A 2 -1.79 -18.49 5.59
CA LYS A 2 -3.22 -18.29 5.87
C LYS A 2 -3.35 -18.00 7.36
N ASP A 3 -3.65 -16.76 7.76
CA ASP A 3 -4.83 -16.45 8.57
C ASP A 3 -4.90 -14.94 8.85
N ALA A 4 -5.83 -14.26 8.16
CA ALA A 4 -6.45 -13.00 8.58
C ALA A 4 -7.73 -12.83 7.74
N GLY A 5 -8.72 -13.69 8.00
CA GLY A 5 -10.08 -13.57 7.46
C GLY A 5 -10.42 -14.68 6.46
N LYS A 6 -11.34 -15.57 6.84
CA LYS A 6 -11.81 -16.74 6.04
C LYS A 6 -12.28 -16.44 4.60
N ASN A 7 -12.38 -15.16 4.22
CA ASN A 7 -12.95 -14.64 2.97
C ASN A 7 -12.01 -13.70 2.18
N MET A 8 -10.71 -13.63 2.50
CA MET A 8 -9.76 -12.78 1.76
C MET A 8 -8.51 -13.55 1.35
N SER A 9 -7.94 -13.12 0.21
CA SER A 9 -6.62 -13.54 -0.25
C SER A 9 -5.66 -12.34 -0.22
N MET A 10 -4.41 -12.60 0.13
CA MET A 10 -3.36 -11.59 0.21
C MET A 10 -2.26 -11.88 -0.81
N TYR A 11 -1.92 -10.88 -1.62
CA TYR A 11 -0.84 -10.91 -2.58
C TYR A 11 0.25 -9.95 -2.14
N VAL A 12 1.50 -10.42 -2.09
CA VAL A 12 2.63 -9.65 -1.58
C VAL A 12 3.74 -9.63 -2.63
N CYS A 13 4.30 -8.46 -2.86
CA CYS A 13 5.42 -8.24 -3.77
C CYS A 13 6.53 -7.49 -3.03
N ARG A 14 7.75 -8.01 -3.06
CA ARG A 14 8.94 -7.35 -2.49
C ARG A 14 9.54 -6.39 -3.52
N LEU A 15 9.83 -5.16 -3.12
CA LEU A 15 10.48 -4.16 -3.95
C LEU A 15 11.98 -4.03 -3.63
N ASN A 16 12.77 -3.67 -4.64
CA ASN A 16 14.16 -3.34 -4.44
C ASN A 16 14.31 -2.00 -3.69
N CYS A 17 15.23 -1.93 -2.74
CA CYS A 17 15.66 -0.69 -2.10
C CYS A 17 17.19 -0.61 -2.19
N LEU A 18 17.70 0.23 -3.09
CA LEU A 18 19.13 0.25 -3.47
C LEU A 18 20.06 0.75 -2.35
N LEU A 19 19.56 1.54 -1.41
CA LEU A 19 20.39 2.34 -0.49
C LEU A 19 20.01 2.21 0.98
N MET A 20 18.86 1.61 1.31
CA MET A 20 18.40 1.45 2.69
C MET A 20 18.16 -0.02 2.97
N ASN A 21 18.57 -0.49 4.16
CA ASN A 21 18.29 -1.84 4.64
C ASN A 21 16.80 -2.05 5.03
N GLU A 22 15.92 -1.26 4.42
CA GLU A 22 14.48 -1.31 4.59
C GLU A 22 13.90 -2.27 3.56
N LYS A 23 13.02 -3.16 4.03
CA LYS A 23 12.33 -4.10 3.15
C LYS A 23 10.96 -3.53 2.81
N ARG A 24 10.82 -3.10 1.56
CA ARG A 24 9.60 -2.48 1.03
C ARG A 24 8.75 -3.50 0.31
N TYR A 25 7.45 -3.42 0.53
CA TYR A 25 6.48 -4.36 0.00
C TYR A 25 5.27 -3.62 -0.56
N LEU A 26 4.73 -4.17 -1.64
CA LEU A 26 3.37 -3.89 -2.08
C LEU A 26 2.50 -5.06 -1.64
N ILE A 27 1.35 -4.76 -1.05
CA ILE A 27 0.43 -5.78 -0.54
C ILE A 27 -0.96 -5.45 -1.09
N ALA A 28 -1.60 -6.41 -1.75
CA ALA A 28 -2.97 -6.31 -2.20
C ALA A 28 -3.83 -7.31 -1.43
N LEU A 29 -4.92 -6.81 -0.85
CA LEU A 29 -5.98 -7.62 -0.27
C LEU A 29 -7.15 -7.67 -1.25
N VAL A 30 -7.60 -8.88 -1.53
CA VAL A 30 -8.70 -9.15 -2.46
C VAL A 30 -9.69 -10.11 -1.82
N HIS A 31 -10.89 -10.21 -2.39
CA HIS A 31 -11.80 -11.29 -2.01
C HIS A 31 -11.13 -12.63 -2.24
N ARG A 32 -11.50 -13.62 -1.42
CA ARG A 32 -10.92 -14.95 -1.49
C ARG A 32 -10.97 -15.48 -2.91
N ASP A 33 -9.79 -15.83 -3.40
CA ASP A 33 -9.58 -16.45 -4.69
C ASP A 33 -9.04 -17.87 -4.44
N ASP A 34 -9.93 -18.85 -4.55
CA ASP A 34 -9.59 -20.27 -4.39
C ASP A 34 -9.12 -20.91 -5.71
N HIS A 35 -9.13 -20.17 -6.82
CA HIS A 35 -8.75 -20.68 -8.15
C HIS A 35 -7.27 -20.44 -8.48
N VAL A 36 -6.60 -19.61 -7.69
CA VAL A 36 -5.19 -19.28 -7.87
C VAL A 36 -4.34 -20.05 -6.86
N GLU A 37 -3.37 -20.81 -7.38
CA GLU A 37 -2.43 -21.55 -6.54
C GLU A 37 -1.56 -20.60 -5.70
N MET A 38 -1.35 -20.95 -4.43
CA MET A 38 -0.49 -20.18 -3.54
C MET A 38 0.94 -20.11 -4.08
N GLY A 39 1.51 -18.90 -4.09
CA GLY A 39 2.86 -18.65 -4.60
C GLY A 39 2.94 -18.43 -6.11
N SER A 40 1.83 -18.58 -6.83
CA SER A 40 1.78 -18.20 -8.25
C SER A 40 1.91 -16.68 -8.42
N LYS A 41 2.39 -16.27 -9.61
CA LYS A 41 2.48 -14.85 -10.00
C LYS A 41 1.23 -14.46 -10.77
N GLN A 42 0.65 -13.33 -10.40
CA GLN A 42 -0.54 -12.79 -11.06
C GLN A 42 -0.36 -11.29 -11.34
N PRO A 43 -0.85 -10.77 -12.48
CA PRO A 43 -0.86 -9.33 -12.75
C PRO A 43 -1.73 -8.60 -11.72
N LEU A 44 -1.24 -7.55 -11.07
CA LEU A 44 -2.06 -6.80 -10.09
C LEU A 44 -3.38 -6.26 -10.69
N SER A 45 -3.39 -5.97 -11.99
CA SER A 45 -4.57 -5.52 -12.73
C SER A 45 -5.65 -6.58 -12.93
N SER A 46 -5.37 -7.87 -12.70
CA SER A 46 -6.38 -8.93 -12.82
C SER A 46 -7.33 -8.99 -11.62
N PHE A 47 -7.06 -8.22 -10.58
CA PHE A 47 -7.82 -8.28 -9.34
C PHE A 47 -8.65 -7.03 -9.10
N ARG A 48 -9.83 -7.23 -8.49
CA ARG A 48 -10.57 -6.16 -7.84
C ARG A 48 -10.07 -6.03 -6.40
N TRP A 49 -9.38 -4.93 -6.10
CA TRP A 49 -8.78 -4.72 -4.79
C TRP A 49 -9.83 -4.32 -3.76
N ILE A 50 -9.74 -4.91 -2.58
CA ILE A 50 -10.40 -4.41 -1.37
C ILE A 50 -9.50 -3.32 -0.76
N SER A 51 -8.21 -3.63 -0.67
CA SER A 51 -7.19 -2.73 -0.14
C SER A 51 -5.87 -2.95 -0.85
N PHE A 52 -5.11 -1.87 -1.00
CA PHE A 52 -3.76 -1.87 -1.53
C PHE A 52 -2.84 -1.11 -0.59
N MET A 53 -1.66 -1.67 -0.30
CA MET A 53 -0.74 -1.10 0.68
C MET A 53 0.66 -1.01 0.12
N ALA A 54 1.35 0.09 0.45
CA ALA A 54 2.79 0.22 0.32
C ALA A 54 3.36 0.26 1.74
N ARG A 55 4.15 -0.76 2.12
CA ARG A 55 4.62 -0.94 3.50
C ARG A 55 6.12 -1.21 3.56
N THR A 56 6.80 -0.58 4.51
CA THR A 56 8.08 -1.06 5.03
C THR A 56 7.79 -2.03 6.16
N LEU A 57 8.23 -3.28 6.01
CA LEU A 57 8.04 -4.33 7.03
C LEU A 57 9.40 -4.87 7.47
N GLN A 58 9.56 -5.13 8.76
CA GLN A 58 10.73 -5.85 9.27
C GLN A 58 10.56 -7.38 9.20
N GLU A 59 9.37 -7.86 8.86
CA GLU A 59 9.00 -9.26 8.93
C GLU A 59 9.85 -10.16 8.02
N GLU A 60 10.28 -11.30 8.58
CA GLU A 60 11.15 -12.24 7.89
C GLU A 60 10.41 -13.19 6.95
N SER A 61 9.12 -13.41 7.22
CA SER A 61 8.22 -14.31 6.48
C SER A 61 8.17 -14.03 4.97
N TYR A 62 8.51 -12.82 4.54
CA TYR A 62 8.48 -12.38 3.14
C TYR A 62 9.87 -12.22 2.49
N GLN A 63 10.95 -12.54 3.20
CA GLN A 63 12.32 -12.33 2.70
C GLN A 63 12.63 -13.17 1.46
N SER A 64 12.05 -14.35 1.34
CA SER A 64 12.26 -15.26 0.21
C SER A 64 11.53 -14.84 -1.07
N LEU A 65 10.68 -13.81 -1.02
CA LEU A 65 9.98 -13.33 -2.21
C LEU A 65 10.95 -12.72 -3.23
N PRO A 66 10.71 -12.94 -4.54
CA PRO A 66 11.52 -12.32 -5.59
C PRO A 66 11.44 -10.81 -5.51
N ILE A 67 12.58 -10.16 -5.78
CA ILE A 67 12.68 -8.70 -5.76
C ILE A 67 12.19 -8.14 -7.10
N HIS A 68 11.26 -7.21 -7.03
CA HIS A 68 10.78 -6.44 -8.18
C HIS A 68 11.45 -5.07 -8.22
N HIS A 69 11.94 -4.71 -9.40
CA HIS A 69 12.42 -3.37 -9.68
C HIS A 69 11.26 -2.53 -10.21
N TYR A 70 11.20 -1.28 -9.78
CA TYR A 70 10.25 -0.31 -10.31
C TYR A 70 10.98 0.98 -10.69
N THR A 71 10.35 1.74 -11.58
CA THR A 71 10.79 3.08 -11.95
C THR A 71 9.62 4.02 -11.73
N ILE A 72 9.86 5.11 -11.01
CA ILE A 72 8.84 6.13 -10.76
C ILE A 72 8.47 6.77 -12.09
N LYS A 73 7.19 6.72 -12.45
CA LYS A 73 6.64 7.42 -13.61
C LYS A 73 6.13 8.78 -13.20
N ARG A 74 6.70 9.84 -13.76
CA ARG A 74 6.25 11.23 -13.57
C ARG A 74 5.22 11.61 -14.64
N ASP A 75 4.01 11.07 -14.49
CA ASP A 75 2.88 11.36 -15.38
C ASP A 75 1.78 12.01 -14.53
N ASP A 76 1.24 13.12 -15.01
CA ASP A 76 0.24 13.94 -14.31
C ASP A 76 -1.01 13.14 -13.96
N LYS A 77 -1.33 12.09 -14.72
CA LYS A 77 -2.48 11.22 -14.40
C LYS A 77 -2.33 10.47 -13.07
N TYR A 78 -1.10 10.37 -12.54
CA TYR A 78 -0.82 9.77 -11.24
C TYR A 78 -0.73 10.80 -10.11
N GLN A 79 -0.72 12.10 -10.42
CA GLN A 79 -0.71 13.21 -9.46
C GLN A 79 -2.10 13.49 -8.89
N ILE A 80 -2.75 12.43 -8.37
CA ILE A 80 -4.09 12.55 -7.79
C ILE A 80 -3.97 13.34 -6.48
N PRO A 81 -4.63 14.51 -6.36
CA PRO A 81 -4.56 15.32 -5.14
C PRO A 81 -5.28 14.62 -3.99
N LEU A 82 -4.71 14.78 -2.80
CA LEU A 82 -5.23 14.25 -1.54
C LEU A 82 -5.41 15.41 -0.55
N ARG A 83 -6.54 15.39 0.16
CA ARG A 83 -6.84 16.33 1.24
C ARG A 83 -7.18 15.55 2.49
N ILE A 84 -6.65 16.01 3.61
CA ILE A 84 -6.87 15.32 4.86
C ILE A 84 -8.34 15.39 5.28
N SER A 85 -8.89 14.27 5.73
CA SER A 85 -10.24 14.15 6.24
C SER A 85 -10.27 13.94 7.75
N SER A 86 -9.30 13.19 8.29
CA SER A 86 -9.09 13.07 9.74
C SER A 86 -7.62 12.76 10.06
N ARG A 87 -7.20 13.06 11.29
CA ARG A 87 -5.88 12.69 11.82
C ARG A 87 -5.96 12.37 13.30
N ASN A 88 -5.08 11.49 13.75
CA ASN A 88 -4.77 11.29 15.15
C ASN A 88 -3.26 11.00 15.29
N GLN A 89 -2.81 10.54 16.47
CA GLN A 89 -1.38 10.27 16.70
C GLN A 89 -0.82 9.13 15.84
N GLU A 90 -1.66 8.17 15.41
CA GLU A 90 -1.24 6.93 14.73
C GLU A 90 -1.46 6.97 13.21
N VAL A 91 -2.45 7.74 12.75
CA VAL A 91 -2.86 7.74 11.34
C VAL A 91 -3.37 9.10 10.89
N SER A 92 -3.02 9.45 9.65
CA SER A 92 -3.64 10.53 8.88
C SER A 92 -4.45 9.92 7.74
N VAL A 93 -5.74 10.24 7.67
CA VAL A 93 -6.66 9.77 6.63
C VAL A 93 -6.95 10.89 5.65
N TYR A 94 -6.86 10.59 4.37
CA TYR A 94 -7.07 11.53 3.27
C TYR A 94 -8.18 11.01 2.36
N ASP A 95 -8.96 11.95 1.85
CA ASP A 95 -9.86 11.72 0.73
C ASP A 95 -9.20 12.17 -0.57
N CYS A 96 -9.53 11.48 -1.65
CA CYS A 96 -9.24 11.92 -3.00
C CYS A 96 -10.46 12.63 -3.60
N ASP A 97 -10.24 13.64 -4.43
CA ASP A 97 -11.32 14.42 -5.06
C ASP A 97 -12.27 13.56 -5.92
N ARG A 98 -11.85 12.36 -6.32
CA ARG A 98 -12.65 11.42 -7.11
C ARG A 98 -13.52 10.47 -6.27
N GLY A 99 -13.31 10.43 -4.94
CA GLY A 99 -14.13 9.65 -4.01
C GLY A 99 -14.07 8.12 -4.14
N VAL A 100 -13.15 7.56 -4.96
CA VAL A 100 -13.10 6.12 -5.26
C VAL A 100 -12.50 5.30 -4.11
N PHE A 101 -11.56 5.89 -3.38
CA PHE A 101 -10.86 5.26 -2.27
C PHE A 101 -10.47 6.32 -1.23
N SER A 102 -10.26 5.88 0.01
CA SER A 102 -9.56 6.64 1.05
C SER A 102 -8.08 6.24 1.08
N VAL A 103 -7.23 7.14 1.56
CA VAL A 103 -5.80 6.91 1.75
C VAL A 103 -5.46 7.13 3.21
N SER A 104 -4.92 6.12 3.88
CA SER A 104 -4.43 6.21 5.25
C SER A 104 -2.91 6.14 5.25
N LEU A 105 -2.27 7.15 5.85
CA LEU A 105 -0.84 7.17 6.14
C LEU A 105 -0.61 6.84 7.61
N LEU A 106 0.10 5.75 7.85
CA LEU A 106 0.48 5.31 9.19
C LEU A 106 1.68 6.13 9.67
N HIS A 107 1.60 6.60 10.90
CA HIS A 107 2.62 7.42 11.53
C HIS A 107 3.76 6.53 12.05
N ASN A 108 5.01 6.92 11.82
CA ASN A 108 6.17 6.21 12.37
C ASN A 108 6.60 6.82 13.71
N LYS A 109 6.31 8.10 13.95
CA LYS A 109 6.74 8.85 15.13
C LYS A 109 5.63 9.04 16.16
N ASN A 110 4.43 8.52 15.87
CA ASN A 110 3.23 8.71 16.69
C ASN A 110 2.89 10.20 16.93
N GLN A 111 3.04 11.03 15.89
CA GLN A 111 2.82 12.48 15.97
C GLN A 111 1.62 12.88 15.11
N GLU A 112 0.64 13.58 15.68
CA GLU A 112 -0.59 13.98 14.98
C GLU A 112 -0.34 14.80 13.70
N TYR A 113 0.74 15.59 13.69
CA TYR A 113 1.14 16.43 12.56
C TYR A 113 2.35 15.88 11.80
N GLU A 114 2.57 14.55 11.81
CA GLU A 114 3.66 13.90 11.07
C GLU A 114 3.56 14.14 9.56
N TYR A 115 2.34 14.16 9.02
CA TYR A 115 2.05 14.38 7.61
C TYR A 115 1.23 15.67 7.36
N PRO A 116 1.45 16.35 6.21
CA PRO A 116 0.80 17.62 5.87
C PRO A 116 -0.71 17.49 5.65
N ASN A 117 -1.45 18.60 5.62
CA ASN A 117 -2.89 18.59 5.34
C ASN A 117 -3.23 18.24 3.88
N GLU A 118 -2.28 18.42 2.97
CA GLU A 118 -2.47 18.22 1.53
C GLU A 118 -1.26 17.49 0.93
N GLY A 119 -1.50 16.75 -0.15
CA GLY A 119 -0.47 16.04 -0.87
C GLY A 119 -1.01 15.42 -2.15
N ASN A 120 -0.30 14.40 -2.66
CA ASN A 120 -0.75 13.61 -3.79
C ASN A 120 -0.50 12.13 -3.55
N LEU A 121 -1.17 11.28 -4.34
CA LEU A 121 -1.11 9.83 -4.19
C LEU A 121 0.31 9.26 -4.39
N VAL A 122 1.11 9.82 -5.29
CA VAL A 122 2.49 9.37 -5.52
C VAL A 122 3.32 9.59 -4.26
N SER A 123 3.28 10.81 -3.70
CA SER A 123 3.97 11.15 -2.46
C SER A 123 3.49 10.29 -1.30
N ALA A 124 2.18 10.00 -1.21
CA ALA A 124 1.66 9.09 -0.20
C ALA A 124 2.25 7.69 -0.36
N LEU A 125 2.21 7.06 -1.54
CA LEU A 125 2.73 5.71 -1.78
C LEU A 125 4.24 5.59 -1.50
N GLU A 126 5.02 6.62 -1.82
CA GLU A 126 6.48 6.63 -1.59
C GLU A 126 6.87 6.76 -0.11
N THR A 127 5.92 7.04 0.80
CA THR A 127 6.19 6.94 2.25
C THR A 127 6.38 5.49 2.72
N PHE A 128 5.91 4.51 1.95
CA PHE A 128 5.84 3.10 2.36
C PHE A 128 5.18 2.89 3.73
N GLN A 129 4.19 3.72 4.06
CA GLN A 129 3.32 3.55 5.22
C GLN A 129 1.85 3.78 4.85
N THR A 130 1.46 3.32 3.68
CA THR A 130 0.23 3.74 3.02
C THR A 130 -0.73 2.60 2.87
N VAL A 131 -2.00 2.85 3.14
CA VAL A 131 -3.12 1.94 2.93
C VAL A 131 -4.17 2.66 2.10
N LEU A 132 -4.50 2.12 0.94
CA LEU A 132 -5.59 2.56 0.08
C LEU A 132 -6.76 1.61 0.31
N GLN A 133 -7.95 2.14 0.60
CA GLN A 133 -9.16 1.36 0.80
C GLN A 133 -10.23 1.82 -0.17
N TRP A 134 -10.70 0.91 -1.02
CA TRP A 134 -11.78 1.20 -1.96
C TRP A 134 -13.11 1.28 -1.22
N LYS A 135 -13.94 2.27 -1.57
CA LYS A 135 -15.28 2.47 -1.01
C LYS A 135 -16.31 1.55 -1.67
#